data_AF-A0A1H8S2A7-F1
#
_entry.id   AF-A0A1H8S2A7-F1
#
_cell.length_a   1.000
_cell.length_b   1.000
_cell.length_c   1.000
_cell.angle_alpha   90.00
_cell.angle_beta   90.00
_cell.angle_gamma   90.00
#
_symmetry.space_group_name_H-M   'P 1'
#
loop_
_entity.id
_entity.type
_entity.pdbx_description
1 polymer ?
#
loop_
_entity_poly.entity_id
_entity_poly.type
_entity_poly.pdbx_seq_one_letter_code
_entity_poly.pdbx_strand_id
1 'polypeptide(L)'
;MKRLPPAPPARMLVLSLSIAFLAACAHEGSKPETPTWSWRDASNARAVPPDQAYPELFAAVQQGKLFTDQKHFVDALPKRNPADIRQDYLAQRDKPGFDLKAFVSANFEESAPIKAEPPKAGADLPTHVKDLWPVLTRHYEQVPAYSSLLPLPKPYVVPGGRFREVYYWDSYFTMLGLAKDGRTDLVRDMVDNFAHEIDVYGHIPNGNRSYYLSRSQPPFFAYMVDLQASLEGDSAYRRYLPQLQKEYAYWMAGAEGLQAGQANAHVVKLADGTLLNRYWDARDTPRQESYMEDLATAAQAKGRPAGEVYRDLRAGAESGWDFSSRWLGDGKTLATIRTTAIAPVDLNSLLYHLEQTIAKACEKTGEASCVQAYSQKAKTRQQAIDRYLWNPAGYYTDFDWQAKRRTDKVTAATLFPLFVGAASQSSADQTAATVANQLLRPGGIATTTVKTGQQWDEPNGWAPLQWVAVDGLRRYQQDKLAADIGTRFLTQVQNLYAREQKLVEKYDLTGGQGGGGGEYELQDGFGWTNGVTLKLLELYQPQPGPK
;
A
#
# COMPACT_ATOMS: atom_id res chain seq x y z
N MET A 1 5.42 59.19 97.60
CA MET A 1 5.88 58.03 98.39
C MET A 1 5.60 56.77 97.58
N LYS A 2 6.62 56.14 96.96
CA LYS A 2 7.28 54.88 97.42
C LYS A 2 6.23 53.76 97.64
N ARG A 3 6.20 52.61 96.96
CA ARG A 3 7.28 51.68 96.57
C ARG A 3 6.84 50.72 95.42
N LEU A 4 7.81 50.30 94.60
CA LEU A 4 7.95 49.01 93.88
C LEU A 4 8.81 48.04 94.76
N PRO A 5 9.03 46.72 94.48
CA PRO A 5 8.36 45.68 93.64
C PRO A 5 8.14 44.34 94.45
N PRO A 6 7.90 43.14 93.87
CA PRO A 6 8.93 42.30 93.22
C PRO A 6 8.49 41.54 91.94
N ALA A 7 9.47 40.82 91.36
CA ALA A 7 9.61 40.23 90.01
C ALA A 7 8.80 38.91 89.74
N PRO A 8 8.81 38.34 88.51
CA PRO A 8 7.71 37.54 87.93
C PRO A 8 7.90 36.01 88.04
N PRO A 9 6.87 35.19 87.70
CA PRO A 9 7.08 33.80 87.32
C PRO A 9 7.10 33.63 85.79
N ALA A 10 7.97 32.73 85.34
CA ALA A 10 8.20 32.35 83.95
C ALA A 10 6.94 31.78 83.27
N ARG A 11 6.63 32.27 82.06
CA ARG A 11 5.65 31.64 81.17
C ARG A 11 6.37 30.63 80.26
N MET A 12 5.97 29.37 80.37
CA MET A 12 6.22 28.34 79.36
C MET A 12 5.69 28.80 78.00
N LEU A 13 6.58 28.94 77.02
CA LEU A 13 6.23 29.03 75.61
C LEU A 13 5.84 27.62 75.15
N VAL A 14 4.55 27.36 74.95
CA VAL A 14 4.11 26.25 74.09
C VAL A 14 4.16 26.80 72.67
N LEU A 15 5.15 26.36 71.90
CA LEU A 15 5.24 26.61 70.46
C LEU A 15 4.18 25.73 69.78
N SER A 16 3.01 26.27 69.52
CA SER A 16 2.06 25.69 68.56
C SER A 16 2.61 25.92 67.15
N LEU A 17 3.24 24.91 66.57
CA LEU A 17 3.49 24.84 65.13
C LEU A 17 2.14 24.70 64.42
N SER A 18 1.54 25.83 64.03
CA SER A 18 0.52 25.85 63.00
C SER A 18 1.22 25.68 61.65
N ILE A 19 1.33 24.42 61.19
CA ILE A 19 1.66 24.12 59.80
C ILE A 19 0.47 24.59 58.96
N ALA A 20 0.60 25.77 58.37
CA ALA A 20 -0.26 26.18 57.28
C ALA A 20 0.04 25.27 56.09
N PHE A 21 -0.79 24.26 55.87
CA PHE A 21 -0.86 23.57 54.58
C PHE A 21 -1.36 24.59 53.55
N LEU A 22 -0.42 25.27 52.89
CA LEU A 22 -0.66 25.85 51.58
C LEU A 22 -0.90 24.66 50.64
N ALA A 23 -2.17 24.30 50.45
CA ALA A 23 -2.58 23.49 49.32
C ALA A 23 -2.30 24.32 48.06
N ALA A 24 -1.08 24.23 47.55
CA ALA A 24 -0.80 24.56 46.19
C ALA A 24 -1.59 23.57 45.34
N CYS A 25 -2.75 24.00 44.83
CA CYS A 25 -3.36 23.36 43.69
C CYS A 25 -2.34 23.47 42.56
N ALA A 26 -1.51 22.44 42.40
CA ALA A 26 -0.89 22.16 41.13
C ALA A 26 -2.06 21.90 40.17
N HIS A 27 -2.48 22.93 39.45
CA HIS A 27 -3.08 22.71 38.15
C HIS A 27 -2.02 21.94 37.37
N GLU A 28 -2.21 20.64 37.24
CA GLU A 28 -1.73 19.93 36.06
C GLU A 28 -2.32 20.72 34.89
N GLY A 29 -1.53 21.66 34.35
CA GLY A 29 -1.90 22.36 33.14
C GLY A 29 -2.14 21.29 32.11
N SER A 30 -3.41 21.14 31.70
CA SER A 30 -3.74 20.33 30.54
C SER A 30 -2.79 20.78 29.43
N LYS A 31 -1.97 19.84 28.92
CA LYS A 31 -1.20 20.11 27.71
C LYS A 31 -2.21 20.65 26.70
N PRO A 32 -1.96 21.79 26.03
CA PRO A 32 -2.88 22.26 25.00
C PRO A 32 -3.10 21.11 24.02
N GLU A 33 -4.34 20.65 23.89
CA GLU A 33 -4.67 19.56 22.99
C GLU A 33 -4.25 19.98 21.58
N THR A 34 -3.38 19.20 20.95
CA THR A 34 -3.03 19.41 19.55
C THR A 34 -4.32 19.36 18.75
N PRO A 35 -4.66 20.41 17.96
CA PRO A 35 -5.88 20.41 17.17
C PRO A 35 -5.96 19.12 16.33
N THR A 36 -7.14 18.52 16.24
CA THR A 36 -7.39 17.33 15.41
C THR A 36 -8.26 17.70 14.21
N TRP A 37 -8.31 16.81 13.22
CA TRP A 37 -9.31 16.84 12.17
C TRP A 37 -9.86 15.44 11.91
N SER A 38 -11.13 15.38 11.52
CA SER A 38 -11.86 14.13 11.34
C SER A 38 -11.96 13.73 9.88
N TRP A 39 -12.31 12.47 9.63
CA TRP A 39 -12.68 11.98 8.28
C TRP A 39 -13.82 12.80 7.65
N ARG A 40 -14.68 13.45 8.45
CA ARG A 40 -15.77 14.30 7.94
C ARG A 40 -15.27 15.60 7.34
N ASP A 41 -14.10 16.06 7.77
CA ASP A 41 -13.47 17.28 7.30
C ASP A 41 -12.43 17.01 6.20
N ALA A 42 -12.30 15.74 5.79
CA ALA A 42 -11.24 15.32 4.90
C ALA A 42 -11.35 15.93 3.51
N SER A 43 -10.22 16.39 3.00
CA SER A 43 -10.10 16.99 1.68
C SER A 43 -8.64 17.08 1.26
N ASN A 44 -8.40 17.14 -0.05
CA ASN A 44 -7.06 17.36 -0.63
C ASN A 44 -6.38 18.63 -0.07
N ALA A 45 -7.13 19.69 0.24
CA ALA A 45 -6.58 20.95 0.73
C ALA A 45 -5.99 20.85 2.16
N ARG A 46 -6.46 19.90 2.98
CA ARG A 46 -5.95 19.71 4.35
C ARG A 46 -4.75 18.75 4.41
N ALA A 47 -4.57 17.92 3.39
CA ALA A 47 -3.54 16.89 3.35
C ALA A 47 -2.22 17.42 2.75
N VAL A 48 -1.58 18.38 3.42
CA VAL A 48 -0.28 18.92 2.97
C VAL A 48 0.84 17.92 3.30
N PRO A 49 1.61 17.44 2.31
CA PRO A 49 2.70 16.50 2.57
C PRO A 49 3.93 17.18 3.19
N PRO A 50 4.79 16.43 3.90
CA PRO A 50 5.93 16.97 4.65
C PRO A 50 6.88 17.87 3.84
N ASP A 51 7.15 17.50 2.58
CA ASP A 51 8.02 18.25 1.67
C ASP A 51 7.46 19.61 1.26
N GLN A 52 6.14 19.81 1.38
CA GLN A 52 5.49 21.09 1.13
C GLN A 52 5.26 21.88 2.41
N ALA A 53 5.02 21.20 3.54
CA ALA A 53 4.78 21.84 4.82
C ALA A 53 6.04 22.54 5.37
N TYR A 54 7.22 21.94 5.19
CA TYR A 54 8.50 22.48 5.68
C TYR A 54 9.67 22.08 4.76
N PRO A 55 9.72 22.56 3.51
CA PRO A 55 10.62 22.06 2.46
C PRO A 55 12.11 22.05 2.84
N GLU A 56 12.64 23.15 3.38
CA GLU A 56 14.06 23.25 3.72
C GLU A 56 14.44 22.34 4.88
N LEU A 57 13.57 22.24 5.90
CA LEU A 57 13.79 21.36 7.04
C LEU A 57 13.68 19.89 6.61
N PHE A 58 12.66 19.56 5.81
CA PHE A 58 12.46 18.22 5.26
C PHE A 58 13.69 17.74 4.49
N ALA A 59 14.19 18.54 3.55
CA ALA A 59 15.39 18.22 2.79
C ALA A 59 16.61 18.03 3.71
N ALA A 60 16.82 18.93 4.68
CA ALA A 60 17.95 18.83 5.61
C ALA A 60 17.91 17.57 6.47
N VAL A 61 16.73 17.16 6.96
CA VAL A 61 16.56 15.94 7.77
C VAL A 61 16.83 14.68 6.95
N GLN A 62 16.25 14.59 5.75
CA GLN A 62 16.45 13.42 4.87
C GLN A 62 17.90 13.32 4.37
N GLN A 63 18.50 14.44 3.95
CA GLN A 63 19.90 14.47 3.47
C GLN A 63 20.90 14.24 4.60
N GLY A 64 20.60 14.74 5.79
CA GLY A 64 21.39 14.50 7.00
C GLY A 64 21.32 13.07 7.52
N LYS A 65 20.42 12.22 6.96
CA LYS A 65 20.21 10.82 7.37
C LYS A 65 20.05 10.68 8.89
N LEU A 66 19.25 11.56 9.48
CA LEU A 66 18.99 11.56 10.93
C LEU A 66 18.35 10.25 11.40
N PHE A 67 17.61 9.60 10.51
CA PHE A 67 16.98 8.30 10.70
C PHE A 67 17.47 7.32 9.64
N THR A 68 17.48 6.03 9.98
CA THR A 68 17.93 4.95 9.07
C THR A 68 16.91 4.62 7.99
N ASP A 69 15.61 4.78 8.26
CA ASP A 69 14.53 4.68 7.28
C ASP A 69 14.00 6.09 6.98
N GLN A 70 13.96 6.44 5.70
CA GLN A 70 13.47 7.73 5.20
C GLN A 70 11.98 7.92 5.47
N LYS A 71 11.22 6.84 5.63
CA LYS A 71 9.81 6.88 6.01
C LYS A 71 9.58 7.36 7.44
N HIS A 72 10.60 7.28 8.30
CA HIS A 72 10.46 7.65 9.72
C HIS A 72 10.08 9.12 9.91
N PHE A 73 10.71 10.03 9.16
CA PHE A 73 10.46 11.47 9.33
C PHE A 73 9.16 11.94 8.66
N VAL A 74 8.75 11.34 7.54
CA VAL A 74 7.46 11.66 6.90
C VAL A 74 6.26 11.21 7.73
N ASP A 75 6.47 10.29 8.67
CA ASP A 75 5.48 9.82 9.63
C ASP A 75 5.59 10.48 11.01
N ALA A 76 6.56 11.39 11.19
CA ALA A 76 6.72 12.15 12.43
C ALA A 76 5.65 13.24 12.54
N LEU A 77 5.12 13.43 13.73
CA LEU A 77 4.05 14.39 13.98
C LEU A 77 4.63 15.75 14.41
N PRO A 78 4.37 16.84 13.67
CA PRO A 78 4.68 18.19 14.15
C PRO A 78 3.95 18.49 15.47
N LYS A 79 4.69 18.92 16.51
CA LYS A 79 4.14 19.27 17.83
C LYS A 79 3.40 20.62 17.85
N ARG A 80 3.59 21.43 16.80
CA ARG A 80 3.00 22.76 16.60
C ARG A 80 2.90 23.06 15.11
N ASN A 81 2.38 24.24 14.77
CA ASN A 81 2.17 24.66 13.38
C ASN A 81 3.44 24.49 12.53
N PRO A 82 3.38 23.69 11.44
CA PRO A 82 4.48 23.49 10.49
C PRO A 82 5.13 24.77 9.98
N ALA A 83 4.35 25.82 9.74
CA ALA A 83 4.87 27.11 9.28
C ALA A 83 5.78 27.77 10.32
N ASP A 84 5.42 27.70 11.60
CA ASP A 84 6.22 28.25 12.69
C ASP A 84 7.50 27.43 12.91
N ILE A 85 7.41 26.09 12.81
CA ILE A 85 8.58 25.21 12.85
C ILE A 85 9.55 25.55 11.72
N ARG A 86 9.03 25.73 10.49
CA ARG A 86 9.85 26.11 9.33
C ARG A 86 10.50 27.47 9.54
N GLN A 87 9.75 28.47 10.00
CA GLN A 87 10.28 29.80 10.27
C GLN A 87 11.41 29.76 11.30
N ASP A 88 11.22 29.03 12.40
CA ASP A 88 12.24 28.87 13.44
C ASP A 88 13.47 28.13 12.95
N TYR A 89 13.30 27.10 12.11
CA TYR A 89 14.40 26.39 11.47
C TYR A 89 15.23 27.34 10.61
N LEU A 90 14.58 28.11 9.73
CA LEU A 90 15.27 29.07 8.85
C LEU A 90 16.02 30.15 9.65
N ALA A 91 15.46 30.58 10.80
CA ALA A 91 16.10 31.57 11.67
C ALA A 91 17.27 31.01 12.51
N GLN A 92 17.40 29.68 12.62
CA GLN A 92 18.38 29.02 13.49
C GLN A 92 19.46 28.23 12.74
N ARG A 93 19.16 27.69 11.55
CA ARG A 93 20.01 26.71 10.85
C ARG A 93 21.44 27.18 10.58
N ASP A 94 21.64 28.49 10.41
CA ASP A 94 22.93 29.09 10.07
C ASP A 94 23.67 29.67 11.30
N LYS A 95 23.10 29.53 12.52
CA LYS A 95 23.71 30.01 13.76
C LYS A 95 24.77 29.03 14.26
N PRO A 96 25.90 29.52 14.83
CA PRO A 96 26.88 28.66 15.49
C PRO A 96 26.24 27.80 16.58
N GLY A 97 26.52 26.49 16.57
CA GLY A 97 26.00 25.54 17.57
C GLY A 97 24.59 25.02 17.30
N PHE A 98 23.98 25.30 16.15
CA PHE A 98 22.72 24.68 15.76
C PHE A 98 22.87 23.15 15.61
N ASP A 99 21.99 22.40 16.26
CA ASP A 99 21.91 20.93 16.17
C ASP A 99 20.56 20.55 15.57
N LEU A 100 20.60 20.01 14.35
CA LEU A 100 19.39 19.59 13.61
C LEU A 100 18.63 18.47 14.34
N LYS A 101 19.33 17.53 14.97
CA LYS A 101 18.70 16.41 15.69
C LYS A 101 17.97 16.93 16.92
N ALA A 102 18.61 17.80 17.70
CA ALA A 102 17.97 18.45 18.85
C ALA A 102 16.76 19.29 18.41
N PHE A 103 16.87 20.03 17.31
CA PHE A 103 15.76 20.79 16.74
C PHE A 103 14.59 19.89 16.33
N VAL A 104 14.85 18.77 15.66
CA VAL A 104 13.83 17.80 15.28
C VAL A 104 13.16 17.20 16.51
N SER A 105 13.92 16.70 17.49
CA SER A 105 13.36 16.12 18.72
C SER A 105 12.51 17.13 19.51
N ALA A 106 12.85 18.42 19.49
CA ALA A 106 12.07 19.47 20.14
C ALA A 106 10.74 19.76 19.42
N ASN A 107 10.69 19.63 18.09
CA ASN A 107 9.55 20.07 17.27
C ASN A 107 8.65 18.95 16.75
N PHE A 108 9.12 17.70 16.79
CA PHE A 108 8.40 16.55 16.27
C PHE A 108 8.25 15.45 17.32
N GLU A 109 7.13 14.75 17.27
CA GLU A 109 6.92 13.49 17.96
C GLU A 109 7.16 12.34 16.99
N GLU A 110 8.13 11.49 17.34
CA GLU A 110 8.46 10.34 16.51
C GLU A 110 7.40 9.27 16.63
N SER A 111 7.17 8.59 15.51
CA SER A 111 6.25 7.47 15.40
C SER A 111 6.68 6.33 16.34
N ALA A 112 5.90 6.03 17.38
CA ALA A 112 6.23 5.00 18.38
C ALA A 112 6.54 3.64 17.73
N PRO A 113 7.49 2.83 18.24
CA PRO A 113 7.77 1.52 17.68
C PRO A 113 6.52 0.62 17.79
N ILE A 114 6.22 -0.12 16.73
CA ILE A 114 5.12 -1.10 16.76
C ILE A 114 5.56 -2.26 17.64
N LYS A 115 4.89 -2.43 18.78
CA LYS A 115 5.04 -3.60 19.62
C LYS A 115 4.07 -4.67 19.12
N ALA A 116 4.57 -5.67 18.41
CA ALA A 116 3.82 -6.90 18.20
C ALA A 116 4.02 -7.78 19.44
N GLU A 117 2.93 -8.29 20.01
CA GLU A 117 3.05 -9.33 21.03
C GLU A 117 3.62 -10.60 20.39
N PRO A 118 4.49 -11.33 21.09
CA PRO A 118 4.98 -12.60 20.58
C PRO A 118 3.80 -13.56 20.35
N PRO A 119 3.90 -14.42 19.33
CA PRO A 119 2.89 -15.43 19.05
C PRO A 119 2.64 -16.31 20.29
N LYS A 120 1.39 -16.74 20.49
CA LYS A 120 1.06 -17.70 21.54
C LYS A 120 1.85 -18.98 21.31
N ALA A 121 2.55 -19.45 22.35
CA ALA A 121 3.40 -20.64 22.26
C ALA A 121 2.58 -21.86 21.79
N GLY A 122 3.04 -22.51 20.72
CA GLY A 122 2.41 -23.71 20.16
C GLY A 122 1.15 -23.46 19.32
N ALA A 123 0.81 -22.21 18.98
CA ALA A 123 -0.28 -21.92 18.07
C ALA A 123 0.03 -22.46 16.66
N ASP A 124 -0.95 -23.13 16.04
CA ASP A 124 -0.85 -23.49 14.63
C ASP A 124 -0.96 -22.24 13.73
N LEU A 125 -0.62 -22.40 12.46
CA LEU A 125 -0.57 -21.31 11.49
C LEU A 125 -1.92 -20.57 11.33
N PRO A 126 -3.07 -21.26 11.17
CA PRO A 126 -4.38 -20.59 11.15
C PRO A 126 -4.68 -19.79 12.43
N THR A 127 -4.43 -20.37 13.60
CA THR A 127 -4.69 -19.70 14.88
C THR A 127 -3.83 -18.46 15.05
N HIS A 128 -2.55 -18.55 14.67
CA HIS A 128 -1.64 -17.40 14.70
C HIS A 128 -2.12 -16.27 13.78
N VAL A 129 -2.51 -16.58 12.54
CA VAL A 129 -3.04 -15.56 11.62
C VAL A 129 -4.30 -14.90 12.20
N LYS A 130 -5.22 -15.69 12.75
CA LYS A 130 -6.45 -15.16 13.37
C LYS A 130 -6.14 -14.22 14.54
N ASP A 131 -5.17 -14.57 15.38
CA ASP A 131 -4.72 -13.77 16.51
C ASP A 131 -4.00 -12.48 16.08
N LEU A 132 -3.47 -12.41 14.85
CA LEU A 132 -2.81 -11.22 14.32
C LEU A 132 -3.79 -10.15 13.81
N TRP A 133 -5.04 -10.49 13.46
CA TRP A 133 -5.96 -9.49 12.92
C TRP A 133 -6.18 -8.28 13.85
N PRO A 134 -6.44 -8.46 15.15
CA PRO A 134 -6.53 -7.32 16.08
C PRO A 134 -5.23 -6.53 16.18
N VAL A 135 -4.08 -7.20 16.15
CA VAL A 135 -2.74 -6.56 16.22
C VAL A 135 -2.47 -5.69 14.99
N LEU A 136 -2.96 -6.10 13.83
CA LEU A 136 -2.83 -5.36 12.56
C LEU A 136 -3.97 -4.35 12.32
N THR A 137 -5.01 -4.36 13.14
CA THR A 137 -6.13 -3.42 13.00
C THR A 137 -5.78 -2.05 13.57
N ARG A 138 -6.14 -0.98 12.86
CA ARG A 138 -6.03 0.42 13.27
C ARG A 138 -7.39 1.09 13.15
N HIS A 139 -7.60 2.14 13.93
CA HIS A 139 -8.81 2.95 13.88
C HIS A 139 -8.48 4.40 14.22
N TYR A 140 -8.62 5.28 13.23
CA TYR A 140 -8.30 6.70 13.35
C TYR A 140 -9.38 7.53 12.64
N GLU A 141 -10.54 7.71 13.28
CA GLU A 141 -11.58 8.63 12.78
C GLU A 141 -11.16 10.11 12.86
N GLN A 142 -10.21 10.40 13.75
CA GLN A 142 -9.54 11.68 13.88
C GLN A 142 -8.05 11.46 13.94
N VAL A 143 -7.31 12.42 13.39
CA VAL A 143 -5.85 12.49 13.47
C VAL A 143 -5.44 13.89 13.90
N PRO A 144 -4.24 14.06 14.48
CA PRO A 144 -3.68 15.39 14.72
C PRO A 144 -3.62 16.24 13.45
N ALA A 145 -3.81 17.56 13.56
CA ALA A 145 -3.94 18.53 12.46
C ALA A 145 -2.81 18.51 11.43
N TYR A 146 -1.62 18.09 11.84
CA TYR A 146 -0.42 18.09 10.99
C TYR A 146 0.08 16.68 10.67
N SER A 147 -0.72 15.66 11.00
CA SER A 147 -0.43 14.27 10.70
C SER A 147 -0.35 14.07 9.18
N SER A 148 0.63 13.29 8.74
CA SER A 148 0.61 12.76 7.37
C SER A 148 -0.42 11.65 7.20
N LEU A 149 -0.81 10.94 8.27
CA LEU A 149 -1.90 9.95 8.24
C LEU A 149 -3.24 10.64 7.97
N LEU A 150 -4.00 10.10 7.03
CA LEU A 150 -5.33 10.56 6.67
C LEU A 150 -6.38 9.78 7.48
N PRO A 151 -7.35 10.45 8.13
CA PRO A 151 -8.36 9.79 8.93
C PRO A 151 -9.32 9.00 8.04
N LEU A 152 -9.81 7.86 8.55
CA LEU A 152 -10.76 7.00 7.86
C LEU A 152 -11.99 6.73 8.75
N PRO A 153 -13.20 6.60 8.18
CA PRO A 153 -14.44 6.47 8.95
C PRO A 153 -14.57 5.16 9.73
N LYS A 154 -13.87 4.10 9.31
CA LYS A 154 -13.99 2.75 9.88
C LYS A 154 -12.63 2.16 10.25
N PRO A 155 -12.57 1.12 11.12
CA PRO A 155 -11.37 0.33 11.33
C PRO A 155 -10.83 -0.28 10.03
N TYR A 156 -9.51 -0.50 9.98
CA TYR A 156 -8.84 -1.11 8.83
C TYR A 156 -7.64 -1.93 9.25
N VAL A 157 -7.23 -2.89 8.42
CA VAL A 157 -6.03 -3.70 8.63
C VAL A 157 -4.85 -3.08 7.88
N VAL A 158 -3.70 -2.94 8.54
CA VAL A 158 -2.43 -2.53 7.91
C VAL A 158 -1.58 -3.75 7.59
N PRO A 159 -0.62 -3.67 6.65
CA PRO A 159 0.21 -4.81 6.31
C PRO A 159 1.05 -5.35 7.48
N GLY A 160 1.74 -4.47 8.23
CA GLY A 160 2.64 -4.85 9.33
C GLY A 160 4.02 -4.18 9.23
N GLY A 161 4.77 -4.17 10.33
CA GLY A 161 6.11 -3.55 10.39
C GLY A 161 6.08 -2.03 10.14
N ARG A 162 6.90 -1.53 9.20
CA ARG A 162 6.98 -0.11 8.81
C ARG A 162 5.71 0.44 8.16
N PHE A 163 4.83 -0.45 7.69
CA PHE A 163 3.58 -0.11 7.03
C PHE A 163 2.47 0.07 8.05
N ARG A 164 2.21 1.33 8.42
CA ARG A 164 1.34 1.72 9.54
C ARG A 164 0.03 2.36 9.08
N GLU A 165 -0.17 2.36 7.78
CA GLU A 165 -1.30 2.90 7.04
C GLU A 165 -1.94 1.76 6.25
N VAL A 166 -3.21 1.90 5.86
CA VAL A 166 -3.83 0.95 4.93
C VAL A 166 -3.15 1.12 3.56
N TYR A 167 -2.93 0.02 2.86
CA TYR A 167 -2.48 0.00 1.46
C TYR A 167 -3.57 -0.58 0.58
N TYR A 168 -3.74 -0.02 -0.61
CA TYR A 168 -4.89 -0.32 -1.46
C TYR A 168 -4.94 -1.80 -1.88
N TRP A 169 -4.01 -2.28 -2.72
CA TRP A 169 -4.14 -3.62 -3.27
C TRP A 169 -3.87 -4.73 -2.24
N ASP A 170 -2.98 -4.50 -1.26
CA ASP A 170 -2.71 -5.38 -0.11
C ASP A 170 -4.01 -5.75 0.62
N SER A 171 -4.91 -4.77 0.73
CA SER A 171 -6.15 -4.91 1.47
C SER A 171 -7.07 -5.95 0.84
N TYR A 172 -7.10 -6.10 -0.49
CA TYR A 172 -7.93 -7.15 -1.10
C TYR A 172 -7.48 -8.54 -0.66
N PHE A 173 -6.18 -8.81 -0.74
CA PHE A 173 -5.62 -10.10 -0.34
C PHE A 173 -5.78 -10.36 1.16
N THR A 174 -5.66 -9.31 1.97
CA THR A 174 -5.95 -9.36 3.41
C THR A 174 -7.43 -9.68 3.67
N MET A 175 -8.34 -9.02 2.97
CA MET A 175 -9.79 -9.21 3.09
C MET A 175 -10.23 -10.62 2.73
N LEU A 176 -9.55 -11.31 1.80
CA LEU A 176 -9.80 -12.73 1.54
C LEU A 176 -9.61 -13.58 2.80
N GLY A 177 -8.58 -13.29 3.61
CA GLY A 177 -8.35 -13.93 4.91
C GLY A 177 -9.37 -13.55 5.96
N LEU A 178 -9.71 -12.26 6.06
CA LEU A 178 -10.73 -11.77 6.98
C LEU A 178 -12.09 -12.43 6.72
N ALA A 179 -12.49 -12.53 5.45
CA ALA A 179 -13.70 -13.23 5.05
C ALA A 179 -13.64 -14.71 5.44
N LYS A 180 -12.49 -15.36 5.26
CA LYS A 180 -12.28 -16.77 5.64
C LYS A 180 -12.43 -17.00 7.14
N ASP A 181 -11.96 -16.07 7.96
CA ASP A 181 -12.08 -16.10 9.42
C ASP A 181 -13.42 -15.57 9.95
N GLY A 182 -14.37 -15.25 9.08
CA GLY A 182 -15.69 -14.75 9.45
C GLY A 182 -15.71 -13.29 9.93
N ARG A 183 -14.63 -12.53 9.72
CA ARG A 183 -14.53 -11.08 10.00
C ARG A 183 -15.18 -10.26 8.90
N THR A 184 -16.43 -10.59 8.56
CA THR A 184 -17.21 -9.92 7.51
C THR A 184 -17.51 -8.46 7.86
N ASP A 185 -17.54 -8.13 9.16
CA ASP A 185 -17.57 -6.76 9.69
C ASP A 185 -16.39 -5.93 9.17
N LEU A 186 -15.18 -6.47 9.30
CA LEU A 186 -13.97 -5.75 8.93
C LEU A 186 -13.78 -5.70 7.41
N VAL A 187 -14.21 -6.73 6.68
CA VAL A 187 -14.29 -6.68 5.21
C VAL A 187 -15.18 -5.53 4.76
N ARG A 188 -16.38 -5.41 5.35
CA ARG A 188 -17.33 -4.33 5.05
C ARG A 188 -16.73 -2.96 5.36
N ASP A 189 -16.14 -2.81 6.54
CA ASP A 189 -15.50 -1.57 7.01
C ASP A 189 -14.37 -1.11 6.08
N MET A 190 -13.53 -2.03 5.59
CA MET A 190 -12.47 -1.69 4.64
C MET A 190 -13.01 -1.25 3.28
N VAL A 191 -14.07 -1.88 2.75
CA VAL A 191 -14.69 -1.43 1.49
C VAL A 191 -15.31 -0.04 1.67
N ASP A 192 -15.94 0.23 2.82
CA ASP A 192 -16.51 1.54 3.15
C ASP A 192 -15.43 2.62 3.26
N ASN A 193 -14.25 2.29 3.82
CA ASN A 193 -13.09 3.19 3.83
C ASN A 193 -12.59 3.53 2.43
N PHE A 194 -12.44 2.54 1.56
CA PHE A 194 -11.99 2.79 0.17
C PHE A 194 -13.02 3.58 -0.64
N ALA A 195 -14.31 3.31 -0.45
CA ALA A 195 -15.38 4.11 -1.02
C ALA A 195 -15.29 5.58 -0.57
N HIS A 196 -15.01 5.81 0.72
CA HIS A 196 -14.77 7.14 1.26
C HIS A 196 -13.55 7.83 0.63
N GLU A 197 -12.43 7.14 0.46
CA GLU A 197 -11.24 7.71 -0.19
C GLU A 197 -11.52 8.12 -1.64
N ILE A 198 -12.26 7.30 -2.40
CA ILE A 198 -12.71 7.66 -3.76
C ILE A 198 -13.57 8.94 -3.73
N ASP A 199 -14.51 9.03 -2.79
CA ASP A 199 -15.41 10.19 -2.69
C ASP A 199 -14.70 11.48 -2.27
N VAL A 200 -13.67 11.38 -1.43
CA VAL A 200 -12.94 12.55 -0.89
C VAL A 200 -11.77 12.98 -1.76
N TYR A 201 -10.95 12.03 -2.21
CA TYR A 201 -9.70 12.31 -2.91
C TYR A 201 -9.80 12.15 -4.42
N GLY A 202 -10.87 11.50 -4.90
CA GLY A 202 -11.11 11.22 -6.32
C GLY A 202 -10.60 9.85 -6.78
N HIS A 203 -9.79 9.19 -5.95
CA HIS A 203 -9.23 7.86 -6.16
C HIS A 203 -8.81 7.27 -4.81
N ILE A 204 -8.49 5.98 -4.80
CA ILE A 204 -7.86 5.34 -3.63
C ILE A 204 -6.36 5.63 -3.70
N PRO A 205 -5.76 6.36 -2.74
CA PRO A 205 -4.32 6.59 -2.73
C PRO A 205 -3.55 5.28 -2.49
N ASN A 206 -2.24 5.27 -2.79
CA ASN A 206 -1.37 4.10 -2.53
C ASN A 206 -1.55 3.56 -1.09
N GLY A 207 -1.60 4.48 -0.13
CA GLY A 207 -2.12 4.25 1.21
C GLY A 207 -2.63 5.56 1.81
N ASN A 208 -3.24 5.50 3.00
CA ASN A 208 -3.90 6.68 3.60
C ASN A 208 -2.90 7.67 4.25
N ARG A 209 -1.93 8.16 3.47
CA ARG A 209 -0.94 9.18 3.84
C ARG A 209 -0.97 10.34 2.85
N SER A 210 -0.72 11.56 3.31
CA SER A 210 -0.72 12.77 2.47
C SER A 210 0.29 12.69 1.32
N TYR A 211 1.46 12.08 1.54
CA TYR A 211 2.49 11.87 0.51
C TYR A 211 2.13 10.80 -0.54
N TYR A 212 1.03 10.06 -0.35
CA TYR A 212 0.51 9.08 -1.29
C TYR A 212 -0.66 9.59 -2.14
N LEU A 213 -1.22 10.76 -1.84
CA LEU A 213 -2.35 11.34 -2.61
C LEU A 213 -2.02 11.59 -4.10
N SER A 214 -0.75 11.62 -4.49
CA SER A 214 -0.35 11.85 -5.87
C SER A 214 -0.50 10.62 -6.79
N ARG A 215 -0.78 9.44 -6.24
CA ARG A 215 -0.90 8.18 -7.00
C ARG A 215 -1.87 7.20 -6.34
N SER A 216 -2.26 6.18 -7.08
CA SER A 216 -3.05 5.06 -6.56
C SER A 216 -2.19 3.82 -6.30
N GLN A 217 -2.76 2.64 -6.51
CA GLN A 217 -2.14 1.32 -6.54
C GLN A 217 -2.94 0.42 -7.52
N PRO A 218 -2.57 -0.85 -7.78
CA PRO A 218 -3.36 -1.72 -8.65
C PRO A 218 -4.86 -1.77 -8.26
N PRO A 219 -5.80 -1.53 -9.20
CA PRO A 219 -7.19 -1.25 -8.84
C PRO A 219 -8.00 -2.50 -8.49
N PHE A 220 -7.99 -2.86 -7.20
CA PHE A 220 -8.68 -4.02 -6.65
C PHE A 220 -10.04 -3.72 -5.98
N PHE A 221 -10.52 -2.48 -5.98
CA PHE A 221 -11.80 -2.12 -5.36
C PHE A 221 -12.99 -2.87 -5.99
N ALA A 222 -12.97 -3.11 -7.30
CA ALA A 222 -13.95 -3.98 -7.96
C ALA A 222 -13.97 -5.40 -7.37
N TYR A 223 -12.79 -5.99 -7.12
CA TYR A 223 -12.64 -7.30 -6.49
C TYR A 223 -13.07 -7.28 -5.01
N MET A 224 -12.84 -6.17 -4.31
CA MET A 224 -13.32 -5.96 -2.94
C MET A 224 -14.85 -5.90 -2.88
N VAL A 225 -15.49 -5.23 -3.85
CA VAL A 225 -16.96 -5.19 -3.99
C VAL A 225 -17.51 -6.57 -4.34
N ASP A 226 -16.84 -7.32 -5.22
CA ASP A 226 -17.21 -8.72 -5.53
C ASP A 226 -17.12 -9.62 -4.30
N LEU A 227 -16.04 -9.50 -3.51
CA LEU A 227 -15.90 -10.21 -2.24
C LEU A 227 -17.02 -9.84 -1.28
N GLN A 228 -17.31 -8.55 -1.10
CA GLN A 228 -18.41 -8.10 -0.25
C GLN A 228 -19.77 -8.64 -0.75
N ALA A 229 -20.02 -8.63 -2.06
CA ALA A 229 -21.23 -9.17 -2.65
C ALA A 229 -21.38 -10.69 -2.41
N SER A 230 -20.27 -11.43 -2.32
CA SER A 230 -20.31 -12.84 -1.94
C SER A 230 -20.77 -13.07 -0.49
N LEU A 231 -20.67 -12.05 0.37
CA LEU A 231 -21.04 -12.09 1.79
C LEU A 231 -22.44 -11.52 2.06
N GLU A 232 -22.84 -10.44 1.38
CA GLU A 232 -24.11 -9.72 1.62
C GLU A 232 -25.07 -9.68 0.41
N GLY A 233 -24.72 -10.40 -0.67
CA GLY A 233 -25.48 -10.46 -1.92
C GLY A 233 -25.38 -9.19 -2.77
N ASP A 234 -26.31 -9.06 -3.73
CA ASP A 234 -26.28 -8.00 -4.75
C ASP A 234 -26.43 -6.57 -4.20
N SER A 235 -26.70 -6.41 -2.90
CA SER A 235 -26.78 -5.08 -2.26
C SER A 235 -25.44 -4.34 -2.30
N ALA A 236 -24.31 -5.04 -2.23
CA ALA A 236 -22.98 -4.46 -2.34
C ALA A 236 -22.78 -3.74 -3.67
N TYR A 237 -23.19 -4.37 -4.78
CA TYR A 237 -23.08 -3.77 -6.11
C TYR A 237 -23.85 -2.46 -6.24
N ARG A 238 -25.10 -2.45 -5.75
CA ARG A 238 -25.93 -1.24 -5.79
C ARG A 238 -25.33 -0.11 -4.97
N ARG A 239 -24.77 -0.47 -3.80
CA ARG A 239 -24.22 0.48 -2.84
C ARG A 239 -22.95 1.16 -3.36
N TYR A 240 -22.08 0.41 -4.04
CA TYR A 240 -20.76 0.90 -4.45
C TYR A 240 -20.65 1.24 -5.94
N LEU A 241 -21.73 1.12 -6.71
CA LEU A 241 -21.74 1.52 -8.12
C LEU A 241 -21.20 2.95 -8.35
N PRO A 242 -21.58 3.97 -7.56
CA PRO A 242 -21.05 5.32 -7.77
C PRO A 242 -19.51 5.39 -7.63
N GLN A 243 -18.95 4.70 -6.64
CA GLN A 243 -17.51 4.71 -6.40
C GLN A 243 -16.74 3.89 -7.43
N LEU A 244 -17.29 2.75 -7.89
CA LEU A 244 -16.72 2.01 -9.02
C LEU A 244 -16.62 2.87 -10.29
N GLN A 245 -17.68 3.64 -10.60
CA GLN A 245 -17.68 4.56 -11.74
C GLN A 245 -16.70 5.72 -11.57
N LYS A 246 -16.58 6.28 -10.35
CA LYS A 246 -15.60 7.35 -10.05
C LYS A 246 -14.17 6.86 -10.18
N GLU A 247 -13.85 5.67 -9.66
CA GLU A 247 -12.52 5.09 -9.80
C GLU A 247 -12.21 4.83 -11.29
N TYR A 248 -13.15 4.29 -12.06
CA TYR A 248 -12.96 4.15 -13.50
C TYR A 248 -12.68 5.49 -14.20
N ALA A 249 -13.38 6.55 -13.79
CA ALA A 249 -13.16 7.89 -14.31
C ALA A 249 -11.76 8.43 -13.97
N TYR A 250 -11.20 8.12 -12.79
CA TYR A 250 -9.80 8.43 -12.45
C TYR A 250 -8.84 7.76 -13.43
N TRP A 251 -8.95 6.44 -13.63
CA TRP A 251 -8.05 5.71 -14.53
C TRP A 251 -8.17 6.15 -15.99
N MET A 252 -9.36 6.58 -16.42
CA MET A 252 -9.63 7.04 -17.78
C MET A 252 -9.50 8.57 -17.95
N ALA A 253 -9.05 9.29 -16.92
CA ALA A 253 -8.91 10.73 -16.98
C ALA A 253 -7.95 11.14 -18.11
N GLY A 254 -8.40 12.06 -18.96
CA GLY A 254 -7.63 12.52 -20.12
C GLY A 254 -7.73 11.65 -21.37
N ALA A 255 -8.56 10.60 -21.39
CA ALA A 255 -8.82 9.80 -22.59
C ALA A 255 -9.59 10.57 -23.68
N GLU A 256 -10.54 11.41 -23.28
CA GLU A 256 -11.30 12.25 -24.21
C GLU A 256 -10.39 13.31 -24.84
N GLY A 257 -10.46 13.44 -26.17
CA GLY A 257 -9.59 14.36 -26.91
C GLY A 257 -8.13 13.91 -27.09
N LEU A 258 -7.70 12.80 -26.47
CA LEU A 258 -6.35 12.27 -26.63
C LEU A 258 -6.12 11.84 -28.09
N GLN A 259 -5.01 12.31 -28.67
CA GLN A 259 -4.64 11.99 -30.05
C GLN A 259 -3.93 10.63 -30.13
N ALA A 260 -4.01 9.98 -31.29
CA ALA A 260 -3.34 8.70 -31.50
C ALA A 260 -1.81 8.85 -31.39
N GLY A 261 -1.17 7.89 -30.72
CA GLY A 261 0.28 7.91 -30.43
C GLY A 261 0.67 8.79 -29.25
N GLN A 262 -0.28 9.26 -28.44
CA GLN A 262 -0.02 10.10 -27.26
C GLN A 262 -0.47 9.42 -25.97
N ALA A 263 0.00 9.96 -24.84
CA ALA A 263 -0.43 9.56 -23.52
C ALA A 263 -0.76 10.80 -22.67
N ASN A 264 -1.74 10.68 -21.79
CA ASN A 264 -2.10 11.67 -20.80
C ASN A 264 -2.42 10.95 -19.49
N ALA A 265 -1.72 11.33 -18.40
CA ALA A 265 -1.78 10.64 -17.11
C ALA A 265 -1.69 9.11 -17.29
N HIS A 266 -2.68 8.37 -16.78
CA HIS A 266 -2.79 6.91 -16.86
C HIS A 266 -3.22 6.38 -18.22
N VAL A 267 -3.61 7.21 -19.18
CA VAL A 267 -4.15 6.77 -20.47
C VAL A 267 -3.11 6.86 -21.57
N VAL A 268 -2.99 5.79 -22.35
CA VAL A 268 -2.19 5.74 -23.59
C VAL A 268 -3.13 5.44 -24.75
N LYS A 269 -3.08 6.26 -25.79
CA LYS A 269 -3.77 5.99 -27.06
C LYS A 269 -2.75 5.59 -28.10
N LEU A 270 -2.82 4.35 -28.55
CA LEU A 270 -1.93 3.80 -29.57
C LEU A 270 -2.21 4.42 -30.94
N ALA A 271 -1.31 4.16 -31.91
CA ALA A 271 -1.37 4.76 -33.24
C ALA A 271 -2.64 4.38 -34.02
N ASP A 272 -3.23 3.22 -33.75
CA ASP A 272 -4.50 2.77 -34.36
C ASP A 272 -5.74 3.22 -33.57
N GLY A 273 -5.56 4.04 -32.52
CA GLY A 273 -6.63 4.54 -31.67
C GLY A 273 -7.01 3.63 -30.51
N THR A 274 -6.41 2.44 -30.36
CA THR A 274 -6.63 1.58 -29.18
C THR A 274 -6.21 2.31 -27.91
N LEU A 275 -7.06 2.26 -26.89
CA LEU A 275 -6.75 2.77 -25.56
C LEU A 275 -6.25 1.64 -24.66
N LEU A 276 -5.15 1.92 -23.97
CA LEU A 276 -4.63 1.14 -22.85
C LEU A 276 -4.36 2.09 -21.68
N ASN A 277 -4.13 1.52 -20.51
CA ASN A 277 -3.70 2.26 -19.34
C ASN A 277 -2.26 1.92 -18.95
N ARG A 278 -1.61 2.87 -18.28
CA ARG A 278 -0.30 2.78 -17.66
C ARG A 278 -0.36 3.30 -16.23
N TYR A 279 0.59 2.88 -15.40
CA TYR A 279 0.81 3.52 -14.11
C TYR A 279 1.45 4.91 -14.30
N TRP A 280 1.05 5.86 -13.49
CA TRP A 280 1.46 7.26 -13.52
C TRP A 280 1.19 7.93 -12.15
N ASP A 281 2.20 8.60 -11.58
CA ASP A 281 1.99 9.48 -10.42
C ASP A 281 1.87 10.93 -10.89
N ALA A 282 1.07 11.77 -10.21
CA ALA A 282 0.86 13.17 -10.54
C ALA A 282 2.04 14.12 -10.26
N ARG A 283 3.05 13.66 -9.51
CA ARG A 283 4.28 14.38 -9.18
C ARG A 283 5.50 13.80 -9.90
N ASP A 284 6.45 14.68 -10.22
CA ASP A 284 7.79 14.38 -10.77
C ASP A 284 8.90 14.87 -9.83
N THR A 285 8.66 14.79 -8.52
CA THR A 285 9.66 15.07 -7.48
C THR A 285 10.08 13.77 -6.78
N PRO A 286 11.19 13.73 -6.03
CA PRO A 286 11.52 12.54 -5.24
C PRO A 286 10.36 12.13 -4.32
N ARG A 287 10.15 10.82 -4.12
CA ARG A 287 9.26 10.26 -3.09
C ARG A 287 9.66 10.77 -1.72
N GLN A 288 8.69 11.15 -0.90
CA GLN A 288 8.98 11.75 0.41
C GLN A 288 9.54 10.68 1.35
N GLU A 289 8.98 9.48 1.26
CA GLU A 289 9.31 8.28 2.03
C GLU A 289 10.60 7.57 1.59
N SER A 290 11.19 7.95 0.45
CA SER A 290 12.43 7.39 -0.14
C SER A 290 13.22 8.48 -0.89
N TYR A 291 13.32 9.67 -0.27
CA TYR A 291 13.82 10.90 -0.87
C TYR A 291 15.27 10.80 -1.38
N MET A 292 16.18 10.27 -0.56
CA MET A 292 17.61 10.16 -0.89
C MET A 292 17.88 9.04 -1.88
N GLU A 293 17.11 7.96 -1.81
CA GLU A 293 17.16 6.84 -2.75
C GLU A 293 16.76 7.33 -4.15
N ASP A 294 15.70 8.12 -4.25
CA ASP A 294 15.24 8.73 -5.50
C ASP A 294 16.26 9.74 -6.04
N LEU A 295 16.77 10.65 -5.19
CA LEU A 295 17.83 11.61 -5.57
C LEU A 295 19.08 10.89 -6.11
N ALA A 296 19.53 9.83 -5.42
CA ALA A 296 20.68 9.05 -5.82
C ALA A 296 20.45 8.33 -7.16
N THR A 297 19.25 7.78 -7.37
CA THR A 297 18.88 7.10 -8.61
C THR A 297 18.85 8.07 -9.79
N ALA A 298 18.23 9.24 -9.63
CA ALA A 298 18.19 10.27 -10.68
C ALA A 298 19.60 10.81 -11.01
N ALA A 299 20.47 10.95 -10.02
CA ALA A 299 21.87 11.35 -10.26
C ALA A 299 22.66 10.33 -11.10
N GLN A 300 22.28 9.05 -11.06
CA GLN A 300 22.90 8.00 -11.89
C GLN A 300 22.35 7.95 -13.33
N ALA A 301 21.14 8.49 -13.56
CA ALA A 301 20.45 8.47 -14.85
C ALA A 301 20.98 9.54 -15.82
N LYS A 302 22.24 9.38 -16.27
CA LYS A 302 22.91 10.34 -17.18
C LYS A 302 22.09 10.56 -18.46
N GLY A 303 21.85 11.82 -18.79
CA GLY A 303 21.15 12.22 -20.01
C GLY A 303 19.62 12.14 -19.93
N ARG A 304 19.04 11.84 -18.76
CA ARG A 304 17.60 11.93 -18.51
C ARG A 304 17.28 13.09 -17.58
N PRO A 305 16.22 13.88 -17.85
CA PRO A 305 15.72 14.86 -16.89
C PRO A 305 15.35 14.17 -15.58
N ALA A 306 15.81 14.70 -14.44
CA ALA A 306 15.57 14.10 -13.13
C ALA A 306 14.07 13.90 -12.84
N GLY A 307 13.23 14.87 -13.25
CA GLY A 307 11.77 14.78 -13.12
C GLY A 307 11.16 13.56 -13.81
N GLU A 308 11.66 13.16 -14.98
CA GLU A 308 11.19 11.95 -15.66
C GLU A 308 11.56 10.69 -14.87
N VAL A 309 12.76 10.65 -14.30
CA VAL A 309 13.20 9.53 -13.46
C VAL A 309 12.34 9.43 -12.20
N TYR A 310 12.09 10.56 -11.52
CA TYR A 310 11.21 10.60 -10.35
C TYR A 310 9.78 10.16 -10.68
N ARG A 311 9.24 10.61 -11.82
CA ARG A 311 7.92 10.19 -12.29
C ARG A 311 7.85 8.67 -12.50
N ASP A 312 8.87 8.08 -13.12
CA ASP A 312 8.93 6.64 -13.36
C ASP A 312 9.13 5.82 -12.07
N LEU A 313 9.89 6.33 -11.09
CA LEU A 313 10.02 5.74 -9.76
C LEU A 313 8.69 5.75 -9.03
N ARG A 314 8.00 6.88 -9.02
CA ARG A 314 6.67 7.01 -8.40
C ARG A 314 5.60 6.16 -9.09
N ALA A 315 5.61 6.09 -10.42
CA ALA A 315 4.76 5.17 -11.16
C ALA A 315 5.12 3.69 -10.89
N GLY A 316 6.39 3.39 -10.63
CA GLY A 316 6.83 2.08 -10.12
C GLY A 316 6.17 1.75 -8.78
N ALA A 317 6.09 2.71 -7.86
CA ALA A 317 5.37 2.54 -6.60
C ALA A 317 3.84 2.44 -6.78
N GLU A 318 3.23 3.19 -7.71
CA GLU A 318 1.82 3.02 -8.08
C GLU A 318 1.54 1.61 -8.64
N SER A 319 2.50 1.00 -9.33
CA SER A 319 2.32 -0.35 -9.85
C SER A 319 2.25 -1.43 -8.77
N GLY A 320 2.63 -1.10 -7.54
CA GLY A 320 2.89 -2.06 -6.46
C GLY A 320 4.16 -2.88 -6.65
N TRP A 321 4.91 -2.70 -7.76
CA TRP A 321 6.13 -3.43 -8.10
C TRP A 321 7.37 -2.52 -8.06
N ASP A 322 7.61 -1.85 -6.93
CA ASP A 322 8.74 -0.97 -6.64
C ASP A 322 9.90 -1.72 -5.94
N PHE A 323 10.96 -2.15 -6.62
CA PHE A 323 11.18 -2.09 -8.05
C PHE A 323 11.40 -3.47 -8.65
N SER A 324 11.37 -3.53 -9.98
CA SER A 324 11.43 -4.76 -10.76
C SER A 324 12.15 -4.51 -12.09
N SER A 325 12.91 -5.50 -12.54
CA SER A 325 13.46 -5.61 -13.90
C SER A 325 12.40 -5.37 -14.96
N ARG A 326 11.11 -5.66 -14.67
CA ARG A 326 9.95 -5.38 -15.51
C ARG A 326 9.94 -3.95 -16.06
N TRP A 327 10.27 -2.97 -15.21
CA TRP A 327 10.23 -1.54 -15.55
C TRP A 327 11.56 -0.97 -16.07
N LEU A 328 12.65 -1.73 -15.95
CA LEU A 328 14.00 -1.25 -16.26
C LEU A 328 14.28 -1.37 -17.75
N GLY A 329 14.75 -0.29 -18.37
CA GLY A 329 15.05 -0.25 -19.80
C GLY A 329 16.13 -1.23 -20.23
N ASP A 330 17.10 -1.52 -19.34
CA ASP A 330 18.14 -2.54 -19.54
C ASP A 330 17.86 -3.86 -18.81
N GLY A 331 16.72 -3.95 -18.12
CA GLY A 331 16.33 -5.10 -17.30
C GLY A 331 17.13 -5.30 -16.01
N LYS A 332 18.00 -4.36 -15.60
CA LYS A 332 18.94 -4.55 -14.48
C LYS A 332 19.12 -3.33 -13.58
N THR A 333 19.33 -2.16 -14.15
CA THR A 333 19.75 -0.96 -13.41
C THR A 333 18.57 -0.01 -13.17
N LEU A 334 18.32 0.32 -11.89
CA LEU A 334 17.18 1.15 -11.47
C LEU A 334 17.16 2.53 -12.15
N ALA A 335 18.32 3.14 -12.41
CA ALA A 335 18.41 4.43 -13.11
C ALA A 335 17.84 4.40 -14.55
N THR A 336 17.63 3.21 -15.13
CA THR A 336 17.00 3.02 -16.45
C THR A 336 15.49 2.80 -16.38
N ILE A 337 14.89 2.91 -15.18
CA ILE A 337 13.44 2.74 -14.97
C ILE A 337 12.62 3.64 -15.89
N ARG A 338 11.63 3.07 -16.55
CA ARG A 338 10.79 3.78 -17.53
C ARG A 338 9.33 3.36 -17.46
N THR A 339 8.82 3.20 -16.25
CA THR A 339 7.47 2.66 -15.95
C THR A 339 6.37 3.31 -16.79
N THR A 340 6.40 4.63 -16.98
CA THR A 340 5.39 5.37 -17.74
C THR A 340 5.46 5.14 -19.26
N ALA A 341 6.53 4.51 -19.77
CA ALA A 341 6.63 4.06 -21.16
C ALA A 341 5.92 2.71 -21.39
N ILE A 342 5.49 2.04 -20.33
CA ILE A 342 4.94 0.68 -20.38
C ILE A 342 3.44 0.71 -20.12
N ALA A 343 2.66 0.07 -20.98
CA ALA A 343 1.26 -0.28 -20.76
C ALA A 343 1.20 -1.69 -20.15
N PRO A 344 0.93 -1.83 -18.84
CA PRO A 344 1.09 -3.09 -18.13
C PRO A 344 -0.07 -4.07 -18.35
N VAL A 345 0.24 -5.37 -18.46
CA VAL A 345 -0.77 -6.42 -18.63
C VAL A 345 -1.69 -6.55 -17.41
N ASP A 346 -1.16 -6.42 -16.20
CA ASP A 346 -1.90 -6.50 -14.95
C ASP A 346 -2.90 -5.35 -14.80
N LEU A 347 -2.47 -4.10 -14.98
CA LEU A 347 -3.37 -2.93 -14.90
C LEU A 347 -4.52 -3.04 -15.90
N ASN A 348 -4.22 -3.37 -17.15
CA ASN A 348 -5.26 -3.48 -18.18
C ASN A 348 -6.20 -4.66 -17.93
N SER A 349 -5.71 -5.74 -17.32
CA SER A 349 -6.56 -6.84 -16.87
C SER A 349 -7.49 -6.42 -15.73
N LEU A 350 -6.96 -5.71 -14.73
CA LEU A 350 -7.76 -5.22 -13.59
C LEU A 350 -8.82 -4.20 -14.02
N LEU A 351 -8.51 -3.34 -15.00
CA LEU A 351 -9.50 -2.42 -15.56
C LEU A 351 -10.57 -3.14 -16.40
N TYR A 352 -10.23 -4.25 -17.04
CA TYR A 352 -11.24 -5.11 -17.68
C TYR A 352 -12.21 -5.66 -16.63
N HIS A 353 -11.67 -6.15 -15.51
CA HIS A 353 -12.49 -6.61 -14.39
C HIS A 353 -13.36 -5.47 -13.82
N LEU A 354 -12.81 -4.28 -13.60
CA LEU A 354 -13.58 -3.10 -13.16
C LEU A 354 -14.72 -2.77 -14.13
N GLU A 355 -14.47 -2.77 -15.44
CA GLU A 355 -15.51 -2.55 -16.47
C GLU A 355 -16.62 -3.62 -16.40
N GLN A 356 -16.27 -4.88 -16.19
CA GLN A 356 -17.26 -5.96 -16.00
C GLN A 356 -18.05 -5.78 -14.71
N THR A 357 -17.41 -5.42 -13.61
CA THR A 357 -18.05 -5.24 -12.30
C THR A 357 -18.98 -4.04 -12.31
N ILE A 358 -18.64 -2.96 -13.02
CA ILE A 358 -19.57 -1.83 -13.24
C ILE A 358 -20.78 -2.28 -14.07
N ALA A 359 -20.58 -3.02 -15.15
CA ALA A 359 -21.69 -3.54 -15.95
C ALA A 359 -22.63 -4.42 -15.10
N LYS A 360 -22.07 -5.32 -14.28
CA LYS A 360 -22.83 -6.14 -13.32
C LYS A 360 -23.56 -5.27 -12.30
N ALA A 361 -22.92 -4.25 -11.74
CA ALA A 361 -23.55 -3.37 -10.77
C ALA A 361 -24.70 -2.56 -11.38
N CYS A 362 -24.54 -2.08 -12.61
CA CYS A 362 -25.60 -1.42 -13.38
C CYS A 362 -26.77 -2.36 -13.70
N GLU A 363 -26.52 -3.65 -13.95
CA GLU A 363 -27.57 -4.65 -14.07
C GLU A 363 -28.37 -4.76 -12.76
N LYS A 364 -27.67 -4.78 -11.62
CA LYS A 364 -28.32 -4.86 -10.29
C LYS A 364 -29.10 -3.60 -9.93
N THR A 365 -28.76 -2.42 -10.47
CA THR A 365 -29.52 -1.17 -10.30
C THR A 365 -30.58 -0.94 -11.37
N GLY A 366 -30.63 -1.75 -12.44
CA GLY A 366 -31.61 -1.62 -13.52
C GLY A 366 -31.23 -0.58 -14.60
N GLU A 367 -29.95 -0.22 -14.71
CA GLU A 367 -29.44 0.79 -15.63
C GLU A 367 -28.97 0.19 -16.97
N ALA A 368 -29.92 -0.16 -17.85
CA ALA A 368 -29.63 -0.88 -19.09
C ALA A 368 -28.61 -0.19 -20.02
N SER A 369 -28.64 1.14 -20.14
CA SER A 369 -27.66 1.90 -20.94
C SER A 369 -26.25 1.83 -20.35
N CYS A 370 -26.13 1.85 -19.02
CA CYS A 370 -24.85 1.67 -18.33
C CYS A 370 -24.32 0.25 -18.57
N VAL A 371 -25.16 -0.78 -18.47
CA VAL A 371 -24.78 -2.18 -18.77
C VAL A 371 -24.17 -2.26 -20.17
N GLN A 372 -24.88 -1.77 -21.19
CA GLN A 372 -24.40 -1.81 -22.56
C GLN A 372 -23.06 -1.06 -22.73
N ALA A 373 -22.94 0.13 -22.15
CA ALA A 373 -21.73 0.95 -22.25
C ALA A 373 -20.51 0.25 -21.65
N TYR A 374 -20.63 -0.29 -20.43
CA TYR A 374 -19.51 -0.93 -19.75
C TYR A 374 -19.20 -2.33 -20.27
N SER A 375 -20.20 -3.10 -20.71
CA SER A 375 -19.96 -4.35 -21.44
C SER A 375 -19.18 -4.12 -22.74
N GLN A 376 -19.49 -3.05 -23.49
CA GLN A 376 -18.75 -2.70 -24.69
C GLN A 376 -17.32 -2.24 -24.38
N LYS A 377 -17.11 -1.48 -23.30
CA LYS A 377 -15.78 -1.09 -22.80
C LYS A 377 -14.93 -2.31 -22.45
N ALA A 378 -15.47 -3.23 -21.64
CA ALA A 378 -14.82 -4.48 -21.28
C ALA A 378 -14.44 -5.31 -22.53
N LYS A 379 -15.36 -5.48 -23.48
CA LYS A 379 -15.08 -6.18 -24.74
C LYS A 379 -13.95 -5.52 -25.54
N THR A 380 -13.96 -4.19 -25.62
CA THR A 380 -12.92 -3.42 -26.33
C THR A 380 -11.56 -3.59 -25.66
N ARG A 381 -11.52 -3.59 -24.32
CA ARG A 381 -10.29 -3.80 -23.56
C ARG A 381 -9.75 -5.22 -23.66
N GLN A 382 -10.63 -6.23 -23.61
CA GLN A 382 -10.23 -7.62 -23.84
C GLN A 382 -9.55 -7.78 -25.20
N GLN A 383 -10.14 -7.20 -26.26
CA GLN A 383 -9.53 -7.19 -27.60
C GLN A 383 -8.17 -6.47 -27.62
N ALA A 384 -8.02 -5.38 -26.86
CA ALA A 384 -6.75 -4.67 -26.73
C ALA A 384 -5.69 -5.51 -25.99
N ILE A 385 -6.07 -6.23 -24.92
CA ILE A 385 -5.19 -7.17 -24.21
C ILE A 385 -4.73 -8.29 -25.16
N ASP A 386 -5.66 -8.95 -25.85
CA ASP A 386 -5.34 -10.02 -26.79
C ASP A 386 -4.46 -9.55 -27.96
N ARG A 387 -4.63 -8.31 -28.40
CA ARG A 387 -3.86 -7.75 -29.52
C ARG A 387 -2.48 -7.26 -29.08
N TYR A 388 -2.40 -6.46 -28.01
CA TYR A 388 -1.19 -5.73 -27.67
C TYR A 388 -0.38 -6.37 -26.55
N LEU A 389 -1.01 -7.18 -25.70
CA LEU A 389 -0.38 -7.76 -24.51
C LEU A 389 -0.18 -9.28 -24.65
N TRP A 390 -0.66 -9.91 -25.72
CA TRP A 390 -0.34 -11.32 -26.02
C TRP A 390 0.98 -11.45 -26.79
N ASN A 391 1.96 -12.16 -26.22
CA ASN A 391 3.18 -12.55 -26.90
C ASN A 391 2.97 -13.87 -27.66
N PRO A 392 3.27 -13.92 -28.98
CA PRO A 392 3.19 -15.16 -29.77
C PRO A 392 4.04 -16.32 -29.24
N ALA A 393 5.01 -16.06 -28.36
CA ALA A 393 5.76 -17.09 -27.64
C ALA A 393 4.94 -17.83 -26.56
N GLY A 394 3.65 -17.52 -26.41
CA GLY A 394 2.72 -18.29 -25.57
C GLY A 394 2.56 -17.76 -24.15
N TYR A 395 2.58 -16.43 -23.98
CA TYR A 395 2.34 -15.78 -22.68
C TYR A 395 1.86 -14.34 -22.87
N TYR A 396 1.25 -13.76 -21.85
CA TYR A 396 0.95 -12.33 -21.83
C TYR A 396 2.10 -11.52 -21.25
N THR A 397 2.29 -10.31 -21.76
CA THR A 397 3.39 -9.42 -21.41
C THR A 397 2.97 -7.96 -21.57
N ASP A 398 3.81 -7.05 -21.12
CA ASP A 398 3.55 -5.62 -21.23
C ASP A 398 3.82 -5.09 -22.65
N PHE A 399 3.24 -3.93 -22.97
CA PHE A 399 3.52 -3.23 -24.24
C PHE A 399 4.28 -1.92 -23.97
N ASP A 400 5.48 -1.78 -24.53
CA ASP A 400 6.20 -0.52 -24.55
C ASP A 400 5.62 0.36 -25.67
N TRP A 401 4.82 1.35 -25.30
CA TRP A 401 4.10 2.18 -26.26
C TRP A 401 5.00 3.20 -26.94
N GLN A 402 6.14 3.55 -26.34
CA GLN A 402 7.13 4.45 -26.92
C GLN A 402 8.00 3.70 -27.94
N ALA A 403 8.45 2.49 -27.60
CA ALA A 403 9.19 1.60 -28.50
C ALA A 403 8.29 0.84 -29.49
N LYS A 404 6.96 0.95 -29.33
CA LYS A 404 5.93 0.32 -30.17
C LYS A 404 6.10 -1.19 -30.29
N ARG A 405 6.46 -1.85 -29.19
CA ARG A 405 6.70 -3.29 -29.16
C ARG A 405 6.26 -3.89 -27.83
N ARG A 406 5.87 -5.17 -27.89
CA ARG A 406 5.72 -5.99 -26.69
C ARG A 406 7.08 -6.14 -26.01
N THR A 407 7.09 -6.17 -24.70
CA THR A 407 8.28 -6.60 -23.97
C THR A 407 8.44 -8.12 -24.14
N ASP A 408 9.66 -8.62 -23.98
CA ASP A 408 10.00 -10.05 -24.04
C ASP A 408 10.18 -10.65 -22.63
N LYS A 409 9.69 -9.94 -21.62
CA LYS A 409 9.85 -10.28 -20.21
C LYS A 409 8.73 -11.22 -19.79
N VAL A 410 9.10 -12.39 -19.29
CA VAL A 410 8.18 -13.30 -18.58
C VAL A 410 8.17 -12.92 -17.11
N THR A 411 7.02 -12.45 -16.63
CA THR A 411 6.80 -12.08 -15.23
C THR A 411 5.51 -12.72 -14.75
N ALA A 412 5.31 -12.82 -13.43
CA ALA A 412 4.07 -13.32 -12.85
C ALA A 412 2.83 -12.50 -13.29
N ALA A 413 3.01 -11.27 -13.79
CA ALA A 413 1.92 -10.47 -14.33
C ALA A 413 1.22 -11.13 -15.54
N THR A 414 1.88 -12.08 -16.23
CA THR A 414 1.27 -12.86 -17.33
C THR A 414 0.00 -13.61 -16.91
N LEU A 415 -0.21 -13.82 -15.62
CA LEU A 415 -1.35 -14.56 -15.08
C LEU A 415 -2.58 -13.68 -14.84
N PHE A 416 -2.45 -12.35 -14.86
CA PHE A 416 -3.58 -11.45 -14.63
C PHE A 416 -4.72 -11.61 -15.66
N PRO A 417 -4.47 -11.78 -16.97
CA PRO A 417 -5.53 -12.07 -17.94
C PRO A 417 -6.30 -13.37 -17.64
N LEU A 418 -5.65 -14.37 -17.02
CA LEU A 418 -6.31 -15.59 -16.56
C LEU A 418 -7.11 -15.31 -15.26
N PHE A 419 -6.52 -14.60 -14.31
CA PHE A 419 -7.17 -14.22 -13.05
C PHE A 419 -8.50 -13.48 -13.27
N VAL A 420 -8.51 -12.52 -14.20
CA VAL A 420 -9.71 -11.73 -14.51
C VAL A 420 -10.66 -12.42 -15.51
N GLY A 421 -10.28 -13.57 -16.06
CA GLY A 421 -11.08 -14.27 -17.07
C GLY A 421 -11.15 -13.56 -18.43
N ALA A 422 -10.11 -12.79 -18.79
CA ALA A 422 -10.01 -12.15 -20.10
C ALA A 422 -9.44 -13.08 -21.17
N ALA A 423 -8.59 -14.04 -20.79
CA ALA A 423 -7.90 -14.90 -21.74
C ALA A 423 -8.82 -15.90 -22.45
N SER A 424 -8.45 -16.30 -23.67
CA SER A 424 -8.98 -17.52 -24.30
C SER A 424 -8.42 -18.78 -23.60
N GLN A 425 -9.12 -19.92 -23.71
CA GLN A 425 -8.61 -21.19 -23.17
C GLN A 425 -7.24 -21.56 -23.76
N SER A 426 -7.06 -21.40 -25.08
CA SER A 426 -5.77 -21.71 -25.74
C SER A 426 -4.63 -20.80 -25.26
N SER A 427 -4.91 -19.51 -25.04
CA SER A 427 -3.92 -18.58 -24.48
C SER A 427 -3.59 -18.91 -23.02
N ALA A 428 -4.59 -19.36 -22.25
CA ALA A 428 -4.41 -19.80 -20.87
C ALA A 428 -3.54 -21.07 -20.78
N ASP A 429 -3.78 -22.06 -21.64
CA ASP A 429 -3.00 -23.31 -21.68
C ASP A 429 -1.52 -23.03 -22.02
N GLN A 430 -1.28 -22.16 -23.01
CA GLN A 430 0.08 -21.74 -23.37
C GLN A 430 0.75 -20.94 -22.24
N THR A 431 0.02 -20.02 -21.61
CA THR A 431 0.52 -19.25 -20.46
C THR A 431 0.88 -20.18 -19.31
N ALA A 432 0.04 -21.17 -19.00
CA ALA A 432 0.29 -22.16 -17.96
C ALA A 432 1.56 -22.97 -18.25
N ALA A 433 1.77 -23.40 -19.50
CA ALA A 433 3.01 -24.06 -19.90
C ALA A 433 4.25 -23.16 -19.72
N THR A 434 4.16 -21.89 -20.12
CA THR A 434 5.25 -20.92 -19.91
C THR A 434 5.56 -20.72 -18.42
N VAL A 435 4.53 -20.56 -17.58
CA VAL A 435 4.67 -20.39 -16.12
C VAL A 435 5.30 -21.63 -15.49
N ALA A 436 4.83 -22.83 -15.83
CA ALA A 436 5.38 -24.08 -15.34
C ALA A 436 6.87 -24.24 -15.67
N ASN A 437 7.27 -23.81 -16.88
CA ASN A 437 8.64 -23.96 -17.37
C ASN A 437 9.59 -22.87 -16.87
N GLN A 438 9.11 -21.64 -16.68
CA GLN A 438 10.00 -20.48 -16.48
C GLN A 438 9.86 -19.82 -15.10
N LEU A 439 8.68 -19.84 -14.48
CA LEU A 439 8.42 -19.15 -13.22
C LEU A 439 8.24 -20.08 -12.03
N LEU A 440 7.80 -21.32 -12.23
CA LEU A 440 7.66 -22.29 -11.14
C LEU A 440 9.04 -22.59 -10.52
N ARG A 441 9.10 -22.53 -9.19
CA ARG A 441 10.26 -22.80 -8.33
C ARG A 441 9.84 -23.78 -7.23
N PRO A 442 10.78 -24.30 -6.42
CA PRO A 442 10.44 -25.14 -5.27
C PRO A 442 9.49 -24.47 -4.27
N GLY A 443 9.53 -23.14 -4.16
CA GLY A 443 8.70 -22.38 -3.22
C GLY A 443 7.41 -21.76 -3.76
N GLY A 444 7.03 -21.97 -5.02
CA GLY A 444 5.89 -21.26 -5.65
C GLY A 444 6.29 -20.71 -7.02
N ILE A 445 5.70 -19.58 -7.45
CA ILE A 445 6.12 -18.87 -8.66
C ILE A 445 6.99 -17.65 -8.36
N ALA A 446 8.10 -17.54 -9.08
CA ALA A 446 8.97 -16.37 -9.07
C ALA A 446 8.27 -15.17 -9.69
N THR A 447 8.63 -13.98 -9.19
CA THR A 447 8.09 -12.71 -9.67
C THR A 447 8.49 -12.43 -11.12
N THR A 448 9.75 -12.68 -11.44
CA THR A 448 10.34 -12.60 -12.79
C THR A 448 11.33 -13.74 -13.00
N THR A 449 11.96 -13.82 -14.17
CA THR A 449 13.07 -14.75 -14.47
C THR A 449 14.44 -14.10 -14.29
N VAL A 450 14.52 -12.90 -13.69
CA VAL A 450 15.73 -12.08 -13.66
C VAL A 450 16.10 -11.75 -12.22
N LYS A 451 17.39 -11.89 -11.89
CA LYS A 451 17.95 -11.51 -10.58
C LYS A 451 18.63 -10.16 -10.69
N THR A 452 18.04 -9.12 -10.09
CA THR A 452 18.58 -7.75 -10.13
C THR A 452 18.98 -7.21 -8.75
N GLY A 453 18.56 -7.87 -7.67
CA GLY A 453 18.63 -7.33 -6.31
C GLY A 453 17.47 -6.40 -5.95
N GLN A 454 16.60 -6.07 -6.91
CA GLN A 454 15.32 -5.42 -6.63
C GLN A 454 14.33 -6.43 -6.03
N GLN A 455 13.35 -5.96 -5.26
CA GLN A 455 12.49 -6.84 -4.48
C GLN A 455 11.40 -7.54 -5.32
N TRP A 456 10.94 -6.95 -6.43
CA TRP A 456 9.96 -7.56 -7.34
C TRP A 456 10.65 -8.28 -8.50
N ASP A 457 11.62 -9.12 -8.17
CA ASP A 457 12.41 -9.94 -9.10
C ASP A 457 12.79 -11.28 -8.47
N GLU A 458 13.37 -12.18 -9.25
CA GLU A 458 13.93 -13.43 -8.73
C GLU A 458 15.03 -13.13 -7.69
N PRO A 459 15.10 -13.84 -6.54
CA PRO A 459 14.40 -15.08 -6.15
C PRO A 459 13.07 -14.89 -5.43
N ASN A 460 12.57 -13.67 -5.28
CA ASN A 460 11.41 -13.43 -4.45
C ASN A 460 10.11 -13.91 -5.09
N GLY A 461 9.22 -14.42 -4.23
CA GLY A 461 7.81 -14.63 -4.51
C GLY A 461 6.94 -13.91 -3.48
N TRP A 462 5.83 -13.39 -3.98
CA TRP A 462 4.91 -12.56 -3.22
C TRP A 462 3.54 -13.24 -3.17
N ALA A 463 2.97 -13.32 -1.97
CA ALA A 463 1.65 -13.87 -1.70
C ALA A 463 0.57 -13.45 -2.72
N PRO A 464 0.39 -12.16 -3.05
CA PRO A 464 -0.63 -11.74 -4.04
C PRO A 464 -0.45 -12.42 -5.40
N LEU A 465 0.79 -12.55 -5.87
CA LEU A 465 1.09 -13.16 -7.17
C LEU A 465 0.84 -14.67 -7.16
N GLN A 466 1.05 -15.33 -6.02
CA GLN A 466 0.71 -16.75 -5.88
C GLN A 466 -0.80 -16.94 -5.95
N TRP A 467 -1.58 -16.07 -5.29
CA TRP A 467 -3.03 -16.13 -5.33
C TRP A 467 -3.59 -15.85 -6.73
N VAL A 468 -3.12 -14.80 -7.39
CA VAL A 468 -3.47 -14.48 -8.79
C VAL A 468 -3.19 -15.67 -9.71
N ALA A 469 -2.04 -16.34 -9.52
CA ALA A 469 -1.70 -17.55 -10.27
C ALA A 469 -2.68 -18.69 -10.01
N VAL A 470 -2.92 -19.02 -8.74
CA VAL A 470 -3.77 -20.14 -8.33
C VAL A 470 -5.21 -19.93 -8.79
N ASP A 471 -5.81 -18.77 -8.50
CA ASP A 471 -7.19 -18.48 -8.89
C ASP A 471 -7.35 -18.42 -10.42
N GLY A 472 -6.42 -17.74 -11.11
CA GLY A 472 -6.43 -17.66 -12.57
C GLY A 472 -6.26 -19.02 -13.25
N LEU A 473 -5.32 -19.85 -12.81
CA LEU A 473 -5.11 -21.18 -13.41
C LEU A 473 -6.30 -22.11 -13.20
N ARG A 474 -6.91 -22.10 -12.00
CA ARG A 474 -8.11 -22.90 -11.71
C ARG A 474 -9.30 -22.50 -12.56
N ARG A 475 -9.47 -21.20 -12.85
CA ARG A 475 -10.52 -20.71 -13.76
C ARG A 475 -10.45 -21.36 -15.14
N TYR A 476 -9.25 -21.75 -15.58
CA TYR A 476 -9.00 -22.38 -16.88
C TYR A 476 -8.65 -23.87 -16.77
N GLN A 477 -9.05 -24.53 -15.68
CA GLN A 477 -8.88 -25.98 -15.46
C GLN A 477 -7.41 -26.44 -15.45
N GLN A 478 -6.47 -25.54 -15.16
CA GLN A 478 -5.05 -25.84 -14.96
C GLN A 478 -4.78 -26.23 -13.50
N ASP A 479 -5.64 -27.09 -12.95
CA ASP A 479 -5.74 -27.38 -11.50
C ASP A 479 -4.45 -27.97 -10.92
N LYS A 480 -3.76 -28.82 -11.69
CA LYS A 480 -2.50 -29.42 -11.24
C LYS A 480 -1.43 -28.35 -11.00
N LEU A 481 -1.23 -27.45 -11.96
CA LEU A 481 -0.25 -26.37 -11.83
C LEU A 481 -0.65 -25.41 -10.71
N ALA A 482 -1.94 -25.08 -10.59
CA ALA A 482 -2.43 -24.27 -9.48
C ALA A 482 -2.13 -24.93 -8.11
N ALA A 483 -2.39 -26.23 -7.97
CA ALA A 483 -2.09 -26.98 -6.76
C ALA A 483 -0.58 -27.02 -6.47
N ASP A 484 0.26 -27.24 -7.48
CA ASP A 484 1.71 -27.20 -7.33
C ASP A 484 2.19 -25.84 -6.80
N ILE A 485 1.67 -24.73 -7.34
CA ILE A 485 2.02 -23.37 -6.90
C ILE A 485 1.56 -23.14 -5.46
N GLY A 486 0.28 -23.39 -5.18
CA GLY A 486 -0.32 -23.13 -3.88
C GLY A 486 0.29 -23.95 -2.76
N THR A 487 0.49 -25.25 -2.96
CA THR A 487 1.06 -26.14 -1.94
C THR A 487 2.55 -25.86 -1.68
N ARG A 488 3.33 -25.52 -2.72
CA ARG A 488 4.74 -25.13 -2.58
C ARG A 488 4.89 -23.85 -1.78
N PHE A 489 4.11 -22.82 -2.11
CA PHE A 489 4.14 -21.57 -1.37
C PHE A 489 3.68 -21.73 0.07
N LEU A 490 2.59 -22.47 0.30
CA LEU A 490 2.12 -22.78 1.65
C LEU A 490 3.19 -23.51 2.48
N THR A 491 3.94 -24.43 1.86
CA THR A 491 5.06 -25.12 2.51
C THR A 491 6.17 -24.14 2.92
N GLN A 492 6.48 -23.13 2.10
CA GLN A 492 7.46 -22.09 2.47
C GLN A 492 6.99 -21.29 3.68
N VAL A 493 5.73 -20.83 3.66
CA VAL A 493 5.14 -20.09 4.78
C VAL A 493 5.18 -20.92 6.05
N GLN A 494 4.74 -22.19 5.98
CA GLN A 494 4.70 -23.10 7.13
C GLN A 494 6.08 -23.37 7.70
N ASN A 495 7.09 -23.56 6.84
CA ASN A 495 8.47 -23.82 7.26
C ASN A 495 9.09 -22.60 7.96
N LEU A 496 8.86 -21.38 7.43
CA LEU A 496 9.32 -20.16 8.07
C LEU A 496 8.62 -19.95 9.41
N TYR A 497 7.30 -20.12 9.46
CA TYR A 497 6.54 -20.02 10.69
C TYR A 497 7.02 -21.04 11.75
N ALA A 498 7.29 -22.28 11.36
CA ALA A 498 7.80 -23.29 12.30
C ALA A 498 9.13 -22.89 12.97
N ARG A 499 9.99 -22.14 12.27
CA ARG A 499 11.30 -21.72 12.78
C ARG A 499 11.27 -20.37 13.49
N GLU A 500 10.50 -19.41 12.98
CA GLU A 500 10.57 -18.00 13.38
C GLU A 500 9.27 -17.49 14.01
N GLN A 501 8.21 -18.30 13.98
CA GLN A 501 6.89 -18.01 14.54
C GLN A 501 6.29 -16.68 14.02
N LYS A 502 6.56 -16.37 12.75
CA LYS A 502 6.05 -15.17 12.07
C LYS A 502 5.77 -15.45 10.59
N LEU A 503 4.98 -14.57 9.98
CA LEU A 503 4.82 -14.47 8.53
C LEU A 503 5.43 -13.15 8.06
N VAL A 504 5.94 -13.15 6.84
CA VAL A 504 6.71 -12.04 6.29
C VAL A 504 6.13 -11.54 4.98
N GLU A 505 6.55 -10.34 4.58
CA GLU A 505 6.12 -9.65 3.36
C GLU A 505 6.31 -10.48 2.08
N LYS A 506 7.48 -11.12 1.93
CA LYS A 506 7.91 -11.86 0.73
C LYS A 506 8.84 -13.02 1.08
N TYR A 507 8.93 -14.01 0.19
CA TYR A 507 9.67 -15.26 0.43
C TYR A 507 10.72 -15.51 -0.65
N ASP A 508 11.90 -16.00 -0.25
CA ASP A 508 12.89 -16.55 -1.19
C ASP A 508 12.41 -17.94 -1.64
N LEU A 509 12.09 -18.07 -2.92
CA LEU A 509 11.50 -19.30 -3.47
C LEU A 509 12.51 -20.42 -3.72
N THR A 510 13.79 -20.18 -3.45
CA THR A 510 14.87 -21.16 -3.60
C THR A 510 15.11 -21.97 -2.33
N GLY A 511 14.74 -21.48 -1.14
CA GLY A 511 14.94 -22.23 0.08
C GLY A 511 14.57 -21.55 1.40
N GLY A 512 13.31 -21.68 1.81
CA GLY A 512 12.88 -21.76 3.21
C GLY A 512 12.84 -20.45 4.00
N GLN A 513 13.50 -19.39 3.55
CA GLN A 513 13.69 -18.13 4.28
C GLN A 513 12.83 -16.97 3.73
N GLY A 514 12.76 -15.88 4.50
CA GLY A 514 12.17 -14.63 4.03
C GLY A 514 12.97 -14.06 2.85
N GLY A 515 12.28 -13.39 1.94
CA GLY A 515 12.91 -12.72 0.81
C GLY A 515 13.64 -11.43 1.22
N GLY A 516 14.32 -10.79 0.26
CA GLY A 516 15.10 -9.58 0.51
C GLY A 516 15.16 -8.64 -0.70
N GLY A 517 16.13 -7.74 -0.72
CA GLY A 517 16.32 -6.78 -1.82
C GLY A 517 15.37 -5.58 -1.77
N GLY A 518 15.56 -4.65 -2.70
CA GLY A 518 14.87 -3.36 -2.70
C GLY A 518 15.51 -2.33 -1.76
N GLU A 519 14.72 -1.34 -1.33
CA GLU A 519 15.21 -0.15 -0.61
C GLU A 519 14.99 -0.20 0.92
N TYR A 520 14.35 -1.25 1.46
CA TYR A 520 14.10 -1.41 2.89
C TYR A 520 14.18 -2.88 3.33
N GLU A 521 14.33 -3.10 4.64
CA GLU A 521 14.43 -4.44 5.24
C GLU A 521 13.12 -5.24 5.15
N LEU A 522 13.19 -6.57 5.25
CA LEU A 522 12.00 -7.42 5.25
C LEU A 522 11.04 -7.07 6.39
N GLN A 523 9.73 -7.03 6.11
CA GLN A 523 8.70 -6.68 7.09
C GLN A 523 7.96 -7.90 7.65
N ASP A 524 7.64 -7.83 8.94
CA ASP A 524 6.90 -8.85 9.69
C ASP A 524 5.40 -8.50 9.77
N GLY A 525 4.55 -9.51 9.68
CA GLY A 525 3.10 -9.36 9.73
C GLY A 525 2.39 -10.55 9.08
N PHE A 526 2.22 -10.62 7.76
CA PHE A 526 2.04 -9.50 6.84
C PHE A 526 0.67 -9.68 6.18
N GLY A 527 -0.18 -8.63 6.17
CA GLY A 527 -1.61 -8.71 5.84
C GLY A 527 -1.97 -9.61 4.65
N TRP A 528 -1.34 -9.40 3.48
CA TRP A 528 -1.62 -10.22 2.30
C TRP A 528 -1.17 -11.69 2.42
N THR A 529 -0.13 -11.98 3.20
CA THR A 529 0.50 -13.29 3.32
C THR A 529 -0.41 -14.09 4.20
N ASN A 530 -0.83 -13.49 5.31
CA ASN A 530 -1.83 -13.99 6.22
C ASN A 530 -3.10 -14.36 5.45
N GLY A 531 -3.64 -13.43 4.65
CA GLY A 531 -4.87 -13.66 3.91
C GLY A 531 -4.77 -14.74 2.83
N VAL A 532 -3.72 -14.69 2.00
CA VAL A 532 -3.48 -15.70 0.97
C VAL A 532 -3.19 -17.07 1.59
N THR A 533 -2.44 -17.15 2.68
CA THR A 533 -2.17 -18.39 3.40
C THR A 533 -3.47 -19.06 3.83
N LEU A 534 -4.42 -18.33 4.44
CA LEU A 534 -5.72 -18.88 4.82
C LEU A 534 -6.51 -19.40 3.61
N LYS A 535 -6.46 -18.70 2.47
CA LYS A 535 -7.11 -19.16 1.23
C LYS A 535 -6.45 -20.41 0.66
N LEU A 536 -5.13 -20.51 0.67
CA LEU A 536 -4.42 -21.70 0.19
C LEU A 536 -4.64 -22.91 1.12
N LEU A 537 -4.70 -22.68 2.43
CA LEU A 537 -5.07 -23.69 3.42
C LEU A 537 -6.48 -24.23 3.15
N GLU A 538 -7.45 -23.35 2.87
CA GLU A 538 -8.81 -23.76 2.51
C GLU A 538 -8.86 -24.64 1.26
N LEU A 539 -8.03 -24.35 0.25
CA LEU A 539 -8.03 -25.09 -1.01
C LEU A 539 -7.30 -26.43 -0.94
N TYR A 540 -6.20 -26.51 -0.18
CA TYR A 540 -5.23 -27.59 -0.34
C TYR A 540 -4.86 -28.34 0.95
N GLN A 541 -5.25 -27.86 2.13
CA GLN A 541 -5.13 -28.68 3.34
C GLN A 541 -6.43 -29.43 3.64
N PRO A 542 -6.35 -30.72 4.05
CA PRO A 542 -7.51 -31.44 4.53
C PRO A 542 -8.09 -30.72 5.75
N GLN A 543 -9.35 -30.29 5.65
CA GLN A 543 -10.08 -29.83 6.84
C GLN A 543 -10.21 -31.01 7.81
N PRO A 544 -9.87 -30.87 9.11
CA PRO A 544 -10.22 -31.89 10.07
C PRO A 544 -11.74 -32.07 10.01
N GLY A 545 -12.19 -33.31 9.78
CA GLY A 545 -13.62 -33.63 9.72
C GLY A 545 -14.35 -33.13 10.97
N PRO A 546 -15.67 -32.89 10.89
CA PRO A 546 -16.44 -32.41 12.03
C PRO A 546 -16.19 -33.32 13.23
N LYS A 547 -15.70 -32.74 14.32
CA LYS A 547 -15.59 -33.41 15.62
C LYS A 547 -16.97 -33.66 16.20
#